data_AF-A0A6A6ZLM1-F1
#
_entry.id   AF-A0A6A6ZLM1-F1
#
_cell.length_a   1.000
_cell.length_b   1.000
_cell.length_c   1.000
_cell.angle_alpha   90.00
_cell.angle_beta   90.00
_cell.angle_gamma   90.00
#
_symmetry.space_group_name_H-M   'P 1'
#
loop_
_entity.id
_entity.type
_entity.pdbx_description
1 polymer ?
#
loop_
_entity_poly.entity_id
_entity_poly.type
_entity_poly.pdbx_seq_one_letter_code
_entity_poly.pdbx_strand_id
1 'polypeptide(L)'
;KAKANNIFLRAFEDCVKSIIRNLPTDVTKREAAQAIQTIAQQLNGDYSRLAYVNEVIQARIWEDEIWAVGAAVDVYEMLARAIDPNLSIPDLPMRGPYLVRNELMRSCQSQFQRMMTEADWSRRLTSFLGQLCTVGNITSTTPGIALHVLDSLVSSLFLNPNDNFDHLVGFLMHAGPYPDGQPQLQTHLAAQLLQLQDRAQELKVSSRLAVHGSVQLRERGWRTEVMD
;
A
#
# COMPACT_ATOMS: atom_id res chain seq x y z
N LYS A 1 -18.02 33.19 -13.42
CA LYS A 1 -17.69 31.77 -13.69
C LYS A 1 -16.48 31.29 -12.89
N ALA A 2 -15.31 31.93 -12.95
CA ALA A 2 -14.13 31.54 -12.15
C ALA A 2 -14.35 31.49 -10.62
N LYS A 3 -15.08 32.47 -10.05
CA LYS A 3 -15.38 32.52 -8.60
C LYS A 3 -16.28 31.37 -8.11
N ALA A 4 -17.25 30.95 -8.94
CA ALA A 4 -18.16 29.86 -8.60
C ALA A 4 -17.46 28.50 -8.69
N ASN A 5 -16.64 28.28 -9.73
CA ASN A 5 -15.85 27.05 -9.88
C ASN A 5 -14.88 26.84 -8.69
N ASN A 6 -14.30 27.92 -8.16
CA ASN A 6 -13.45 27.86 -6.97
C ASN A 6 -14.24 27.48 -5.69
N ILE A 7 -15.48 27.94 -5.55
CA ILE A 7 -16.35 27.56 -4.42
C ILE A 7 -16.72 26.07 -4.49
N PHE A 8 -17.11 25.57 -5.66
CA PHE A 8 -17.46 24.15 -5.82
C PHE A 8 -16.26 23.22 -5.62
N LEU A 9 -15.08 23.62 -6.08
CA LEU A 9 -13.85 22.85 -5.84
C LEU A 9 -13.52 22.78 -4.35
N ARG A 10 -13.55 23.92 -3.64
CA ARG A 10 -13.32 23.95 -2.18
C ARG A 10 -14.32 23.10 -1.41
N ALA A 11 -15.61 23.21 -1.74
CA ALA A 11 -16.65 22.41 -1.09
C ALA A 11 -16.43 20.91 -1.31
N PHE A 12 -15.99 20.51 -2.51
CA PHE A 12 -15.58 19.14 -2.78
C PHE A 12 -14.37 18.73 -1.94
N GLU A 13 -13.32 19.56 -1.91
CA GLU A 13 -12.10 19.31 -1.16
C GLU A 13 -12.34 19.12 0.34
N ASP A 14 -13.18 19.97 0.93
CA ASP A 14 -13.59 19.93 2.34
C ASP A 14 -14.44 18.69 2.63
N CYS A 15 -15.36 18.34 1.72
CA CYS A 15 -16.19 17.15 1.82
C CYS A 15 -15.34 15.87 1.82
N VAL A 16 -14.41 15.74 0.87
CA VAL A 16 -13.50 14.59 0.77
C VAL A 16 -12.63 14.47 2.02
N LYS A 17 -12.02 15.58 2.48
CA LYS A 17 -11.23 15.59 3.72
C LYS A 17 -12.05 15.14 4.92
N SER A 18 -13.27 15.66 5.07
CA SER A 18 -14.16 15.31 6.17
C SER A 18 -14.57 13.84 6.13
N ILE A 19 -15.00 13.34 4.97
CA ILE A 19 -15.39 11.92 4.82
C ILE A 19 -14.18 11.03 5.10
N ILE A 20 -13.08 11.25 4.38
CA ILE A 20 -11.92 10.37 4.49
C ILE A 20 -11.33 10.40 5.89
N ARG A 21 -11.34 11.50 6.65
CA ARG A 21 -10.87 11.51 8.04
C ARG A 21 -11.78 10.78 9.02
N ASN A 22 -13.09 10.79 8.77
CA ASN A 22 -14.09 10.22 9.68
C ASN A 22 -14.43 8.75 9.38
N LEU A 23 -13.88 8.15 8.31
CA LEU A 23 -14.10 6.73 8.05
C LEU A 23 -13.54 5.87 9.21
N PRO A 24 -14.28 4.85 9.67
CA PRO A 24 -13.78 3.92 10.67
C PRO A 24 -12.65 3.04 10.11
N THR A 25 -11.95 2.32 10.98
CA THR A 25 -11.01 1.26 10.59
C THR A 25 -11.74 0.04 10.00
N ASP A 26 -12.95 -0.24 10.46
CA ASP A 26 -13.82 -1.27 9.87
C ASP A 26 -14.76 -0.62 8.85
N VAL A 27 -14.36 -0.66 7.58
CA VAL A 27 -15.09 -0.05 6.46
C VAL A 27 -16.06 -1.02 5.78
N THR A 28 -16.29 -2.21 6.34
CA THR A 28 -17.28 -3.17 5.82
C THR A 28 -18.73 -2.67 5.97
N LYS A 29 -18.92 -1.62 6.77
CA LYS A 29 -20.22 -1.04 7.06
C LYS A 29 -20.80 -0.28 5.88
N ARG A 30 -22.13 -0.34 5.75
CA ARG A 30 -22.88 0.31 4.66
C ARG A 30 -22.64 1.82 4.60
N GLU A 31 -22.43 2.47 5.75
CA GLU A 31 -22.18 3.92 5.80
C GLU A 31 -20.86 4.28 5.11
N ALA A 32 -19.81 3.47 5.28
CA ALA A 32 -18.52 3.70 4.62
C ALA A 32 -18.64 3.59 3.10
N ALA A 33 -19.33 2.54 2.61
CA ALA A 33 -19.60 2.38 1.18
C ALA A 33 -20.39 3.55 0.59
N GLN A 34 -21.42 4.05 1.30
CA GLN A 34 -22.21 5.21 0.88
C GLN A 34 -21.38 6.51 0.84
N ALA A 35 -20.49 6.69 1.81
CA ALA A 35 -19.61 7.86 1.86
C ALA A 35 -18.62 7.85 0.69
N ILE A 36 -18.01 6.70 0.37
CA ILE A 36 -17.14 6.55 -0.80
C ILE A 36 -17.92 6.71 -2.11
N GLN A 37 -19.14 6.17 -2.20
CA GLN A 37 -20.01 6.39 -3.36
C GLN A 37 -20.32 7.86 -3.59
N THR A 38 -20.51 8.62 -2.51
CA THR A 38 -20.73 10.08 -2.56
C THR A 38 -19.50 10.78 -3.13
N ILE A 39 -18.30 10.42 -2.68
CA ILE A 39 -17.05 10.96 -3.25
C ILE A 39 -16.97 10.65 -4.74
N ALA A 40 -17.21 9.39 -5.14
CA ALA A 40 -17.12 8.95 -6.52
C ALA A 40 -18.07 9.71 -7.45
N GLN A 41 -19.32 9.95 -7.02
CA GLN A 41 -20.30 10.74 -7.78
C GLN A 41 -19.85 12.21 -7.94
N GLN A 42 -19.19 12.76 -6.92
CA GLN A 42 -18.69 14.14 -6.96
C GLN A 42 -17.42 14.32 -7.80
N LEU A 43 -16.82 13.24 -8.32
CA LEU A 43 -15.75 13.34 -9.30
C LEU A 43 -16.22 13.98 -10.61
N ASN A 44 -17.48 13.77 -11.01
CA ASN A 44 -18.07 14.39 -12.22
C ASN A 44 -17.22 14.24 -13.50
N GLY A 45 -16.54 13.10 -13.68
CA GLY A 45 -15.67 12.88 -14.83
C GLY A 45 -14.32 13.63 -14.77
N ASP A 46 -14.00 14.29 -13.65
CA ASP A 46 -12.79 15.09 -13.47
C ASP A 46 -11.68 14.26 -12.81
N TYR A 47 -10.62 13.97 -13.57
CA TYR A 47 -9.47 13.24 -13.07
C TYR A 47 -8.67 14.03 -12.01
N SER A 48 -8.60 15.36 -12.07
CA SER A 48 -7.90 16.15 -11.04
C SER A 48 -8.55 15.97 -9.68
N ARG A 49 -9.88 15.76 -9.63
CA ARG A 49 -10.58 15.39 -8.39
C ARG A 49 -10.24 14.00 -7.89
N LEU A 50 -10.04 13.03 -8.79
CA LEU A 50 -9.58 11.69 -8.41
C LEU A 50 -8.16 11.75 -7.82
N ALA A 51 -7.26 12.50 -8.45
CA ALA A 51 -5.91 12.73 -7.94
C ALA A 51 -5.94 13.35 -6.53
N TYR A 52 -6.79 14.35 -6.31
CA TYR A 52 -6.99 14.94 -4.97
C TYR A 52 -7.55 13.95 -3.95
N VAL A 53 -8.54 13.12 -4.32
CA VAL A 53 -9.06 12.07 -3.42
C VAL A 53 -7.95 11.10 -3.02
N ASN A 54 -7.12 10.70 -3.98
CA ASN A 54 -5.95 9.86 -3.73
C ASN A 54 -4.96 10.54 -2.78
N GLU A 55 -4.65 11.83 -2.97
CA GLU A 55 -3.80 12.60 -2.06
C GLU A 55 -4.34 12.62 -0.62
N VAL A 56 -5.65 12.80 -0.44
CA VAL A 56 -6.28 12.80 0.90
C VAL A 56 -6.23 11.43 1.55
N ILE A 57 -6.48 10.34 0.79
CA ILE A 57 -6.35 8.98 1.31
C ILE A 57 -4.91 8.70 1.72
N GLN A 58 -3.95 9.05 0.86
CA GLN A 58 -2.53 8.89 1.13
C GLN A 58 -2.13 9.68 2.39
N ALA A 59 -2.54 10.94 2.53
CA ALA A 59 -2.29 11.71 3.75
C ALA A 59 -2.81 11.00 5.01
N ARG A 60 -3.99 10.37 4.95
CA ARG A 60 -4.51 9.60 6.08
C ARG A 60 -3.69 8.35 6.40
N ILE A 61 -3.18 7.63 5.39
CA ILE A 61 -2.26 6.50 5.58
C ILE A 61 -1.02 6.94 6.38
N TRP A 62 -0.53 8.16 6.13
CA TRP A 62 0.60 8.74 6.86
C TRP A 62 0.25 9.17 8.28
N GLU A 63 -0.99 9.58 8.54
CA GLU A 63 -1.45 10.06 9.85
C GLU A 63 -1.83 8.91 10.81
N ASP A 64 -2.45 7.85 10.31
CA ASP A 64 -3.09 6.80 11.13
C ASP A 64 -2.65 5.38 10.71
N GLU A 65 -1.80 4.77 11.52
CA GLU A 65 -1.25 3.42 11.27
C GLU A 65 -2.32 2.33 11.29
N ILE A 66 -3.26 2.41 12.23
CA ILE A 66 -4.30 1.40 12.41
C ILE A 66 -5.23 1.43 11.20
N TRP A 67 -5.59 2.63 10.74
CA TRP A 67 -6.41 2.81 9.56
C TRP A 67 -5.69 2.43 8.26
N ALA A 68 -4.39 2.75 8.14
CA ALA A 68 -3.57 2.37 6.99
C ALA A 68 -3.61 0.86 6.71
N VAL A 69 -3.47 0.05 7.77
CA VAL A 69 -3.46 -1.41 7.66
C VAL A 69 -4.86 -2.00 7.60
N GLY A 70 -5.82 -1.43 8.36
CA GLY A 70 -7.14 -2.02 8.52
C GLY A 70 -8.19 -1.61 7.48
N ALA A 71 -8.04 -0.45 6.82
CA ALA A 71 -9.10 0.13 5.99
C ALA A 71 -8.65 0.66 4.62
N ALA A 72 -7.41 1.12 4.49
CA ALA A 72 -7.02 1.91 3.32
C ALA A 72 -7.18 1.14 1.99
N VAL A 73 -6.80 -0.14 1.96
CA VAL A 73 -6.97 -0.99 0.76
C VAL A 73 -8.44 -1.12 0.37
N ASP A 74 -9.31 -1.34 1.34
CA ASP A 74 -10.75 -1.46 1.12
C ASP A 74 -11.38 -0.15 0.66
N VAL A 75 -10.90 0.99 1.15
CA VAL A 75 -11.30 2.32 0.66
C VAL A 75 -10.96 2.51 -0.80
N TYR A 76 -9.76 2.10 -1.23
CA TYR A 76 -9.41 2.10 -2.64
C TYR A 76 -10.26 1.13 -3.46
N GLU A 77 -10.57 -0.06 -2.94
CA GLU A 77 -11.43 -1.05 -3.59
C GLU A 77 -12.86 -0.52 -3.77
N MET A 78 -13.43 0.09 -2.74
CA MET A 78 -14.75 0.72 -2.81
C MET A 78 -14.75 1.88 -3.81
N LEU A 79 -13.71 2.72 -3.81
CA LEU A 79 -13.59 3.82 -4.77
C LEU A 79 -13.49 3.31 -6.20
N ALA A 80 -12.69 2.27 -6.42
CA ALA A 80 -12.54 1.61 -7.73
C ALA A 80 -13.86 1.02 -8.22
N ARG A 81 -14.72 0.50 -7.34
CA ARG A 81 -16.06 -0.01 -7.71
C ARG A 81 -17.09 1.10 -7.94
N ALA A 82 -16.95 2.23 -7.25
CA ALA A 82 -17.94 3.31 -7.26
C ALA A 82 -17.73 4.33 -8.40
N ILE A 83 -16.52 4.42 -8.95
CA ILE A 83 -16.17 5.38 -9.99
C ILE A 83 -16.85 5.09 -11.33
N ASP A 84 -17.09 6.14 -12.14
CA ASP A 84 -17.59 5.97 -13.50
C ASP A 84 -16.59 5.11 -14.32
N PRO A 85 -17.02 3.95 -14.87
CA PRO A 85 -16.16 3.09 -15.66
C PRO A 85 -15.62 3.78 -16.92
N ASN A 86 -16.27 4.86 -17.39
CA ASN A 86 -15.87 5.61 -18.57
C ASN A 86 -14.94 6.79 -18.26
N LEU A 87 -14.66 7.09 -16.99
CA LEU A 87 -13.68 8.10 -16.64
C LEU A 87 -12.35 7.78 -17.34
N SER A 88 -11.80 8.75 -18.06
CA SER A 88 -10.60 8.59 -18.85
C SER A 88 -9.78 9.87 -18.84
N ILE A 89 -8.49 9.75 -19.15
CA ILE A 89 -7.58 10.87 -19.30
C ILE A 89 -6.97 10.74 -20.69
N PRO A 90 -6.75 11.85 -21.42
CA PRO A 90 -5.88 11.84 -22.58
C PRO A 90 -4.55 11.14 -22.24
N ASP A 91 -4.01 10.39 -23.19
CA ASP A 91 -2.67 9.77 -23.11
C ASP A 91 -2.52 8.55 -22.19
N LEU A 92 -3.57 8.16 -21.43
CA LEU A 92 -3.57 6.89 -20.70
C LEU A 92 -4.56 5.88 -21.28
N PRO A 93 -4.15 4.62 -21.52
CA PRO A 93 -5.02 3.58 -22.09
C PRO A 93 -6.06 3.03 -21.09
N MET A 94 -5.92 3.37 -19.81
CA MET A 94 -6.73 2.85 -18.71
C MET A 94 -7.89 3.79 -18.35
N ARG A 95 -8.97 3.21 -17.81
CA ARG A 95 -10.22 3.91 -17.49
C ARG A 95 -10.81 3.47 -16.14
N GLY A 96 -11.65 4.33 -15.58
CA GLY A 96 -12.49 4.04 -14.41
C GLY A 96 -11.71 3.37 -13.25
N PRO A 97 -12.06 2.14 -12.84
CA PRO A 97 -11.40 1.43 -11.74
C PRO A 97 -9.86 1.33 -11.89
N TYR A 98 -9.37 1.18 -13.13
CA TYR A 98 -7.93 1.06 -13.39
C TYR A 98 -7.19 2.40 -13.23
N LEU A 99 -7.88 3.53 -13.39
CA LEU A 99 -7.31 4.83 -13.05
C LEU A 99 -7.11 4.99 -11.55
N VAL A 100 -8.04 4.47 -10.73
CA VAL A 100 -7.89 4.46 -9.27
C VAL A 100 -6.65 3.65 -8.88
N ARG A 101 -6.48 2.46 -9.48
CA ARG A 101 -5.28 1.63 -9.27
C ARG A 101 -4.01 2.37 -9.70
N ASN A 102 -4.01 3.03 -10.85
CA ASN A 102 -2.84 3.76 -11.33
C ASN A 102 -2.45 4.92 -10.41
N GLU A 103 -3.42 5.69 -9.93
CA GLU A 103 -3.18 6.75 -8.96
C GLU A 103 -2.57 6.23 -7.66
N LEU A 104 -3.15 5.15 -7.13
CA LEU A 104 -2.62 4.46 -5.95
C LEU A 104 -1.16 4.02 -6.18
N MET A 105 -0.89 3.28 -7.26
CA MET A 105 0.45 2.76 -7.55
C MET A 105 1.46 3.88 -7.78
N ARG A 106 1.08 4.96 -8.47
CA ARG A 106 1.94 6.13 -8.69
C ARG A 106 2.32 6.80 -7.38
N SER A 107 1.37 6.99 -6.47
CA SER A 107 1.63 7.54 -5.14
C SER A 107 2.51 6.62 -4.30
N CYS A 108 2.19 5.32 -4.26
CA CYS A 108 3.02 4.32 -3.58
C CYS A 108 4.45 4.33 -4.08
N GLN A 109 4.66 4.34 -5.41
CA GLN A 109 5.99 4.37 -6.01
C GLN A 109 6.75 5.64 -5.61
N SER A 110 6.15 6.81 -5.76
CA SER A 110 6.80 8.09 -5.43
C SER A 110 7.18 8.16 -3.95
N GLN A 111 6.27 7.74 -3.06
CA GLN A 111 6.50 7.74 -1.63
C GLN A 111 7.55 6.71 -1.20
N PHE A 112 7.52 5.51 -1.79
CA PHE A 112 8.52 4.49 -1.53
C PHE A 112 9.90 4.94 -1.96
N GLN A 113 10.04 5.47 -3.18
CA GLN A 113 11.31 6.00 -3.68
C GLN A 113 11.87 7.09 -2.77
N ARG A 114 11.01 7.97 -2.24
CA ARG A 114 11.43 8.97 -1.25
C ARG A 114 11.89 8.32 0.04
N MET A 115 11.09 7.43 0.62
CA MET A 115 11.39 6.71 1.87
C MET A 115 12.73 5.97 1.78
N MET A 116 13.07 5.38 0.63
CA MET A 116 14.34 4.68 0.43
C MET A 116 15.58 5.59 0.46
N THR A 117 15.40 6.91 0.39
CA THR A 117 16.49 7.88 0.57
C THR A 117 16.58 8.42 2.00
N GLU A 118 15.64 8.06 2.87
CA GLU A 118 15.55 8.50 4.27
C GLU A 118 16.15 7.42 5.20
N ALA A 119 16.74 7.86 6.31
CA ALA A 119 17.33 6.96 7.31
C ALA A 119 16.28 6.27 8.19
N ASP A 120 15.06 6.81 8.25
CA ASP A 120 13.93 6.29 9.01
C ASP A 120 12.79 5.96 8.06
N TRP A 121 12.48 4.67 7.94
CA TRP A 121 11.39 4.24 7.08
C TRP A 121 10.04 4.41 7.76
N SER A 122 9.03 4.69 6.94
CA SER A 122 7.65 4.77 7.43
C SER A 122 7.09 3.37 7.64
N ARG A 123 6.87 3.01 8.91
CA ARG A 123 6.13 1.79 9.28
C ARG A 123 4.79 1.71 8.56
N ARG A 124 4.04 2.81 8.56
CA ARG A 124 2.69 2.91 7.99
C ARG A 124 2.69 2.62 6.50
N LEU A 125 3.60 3.24 5.75
CA LEU A 125 3.74 2.98 4.32
C LEU A 125 4.16 1.53 4.07
N THR A 126 5.13 1.03 4.82
CA THR A 126 5.66 -0.32 4.63
C THR A 126 4.59 -1.39 4.91
N SER A 127 3.83 -1.24 5.99
CA SER A 127 2.71 -2.11 6.31
C SER A 127 1.57 -2.01 5.28
N PHE A 128 1.25 -0.81 4.81
CA PHE A 128 0.26 -0.62 3.74
C PHE A 128 0.68 -1.30 2.43
N LEU A 129 1.95 -1.18 2.03
CA LEU A 129 2.50 -1.87 0.86
C LEU A 129 2.42 -3.40 1.01
N GLY A 130 2.66 -3.91 2.23
CA GLY A 130 2.47 -5.32 2.55
C GLY A 130 1.00 -5.77 2.36
N GLN A 131 0.04 -4.97 2.86
CA GLN A 131 -1.39 -5.27 2.72
C GLN A 131 -1.90 -5.24 1.27
N LEU A 132 -1.30 -4.41 0.41
CA LEU A 132 -1.59 -4.42 -1.03
C LEU A 132 -1.21 -5.72 -1.73
N CYS A 133 -0.45 -6.62 -1.08
CA CYS A 133 -0.14 -7.95 -1.61
C CYS A 133 -1.20 -9.00 -1.25
N THR A 134 -2.05 -8.75 -0.25
CA THR A 134 -2.90 -9.77 0.37
C THR A 134 -4.40 -9.50 0.25
N VAL A 135 -4.84 -8.25 0.22
CA VAL A 135 -6.27 -7.89 0.37
C VAL A 135 -6.92 -7.36 -0.92
N GLY A 136 -6.16 -6.71 -1.79
CA GLY A 136 -6.72 -6.06 -2.99
C GLY A 136 -7.13 -7.05 -4.09
N ASN A 137 -8.18 -6.72 -4.84
CA ASN A 137 -8.48 -7.39 -6.11
C ASN A 137 -8.02 -6.50 -7.27
N ILE A 138 -8.64 -5.33 -7.42
CA ILE A 138 -8.29 -4.33 -8.42
C ILE A 138 -7.08 -3.53 -7.96
N THR A 139 -6.98 -3.26 -6.65
CA THR A 139 -5.94 -2.41 -6.06
C THR A 139 -4.66 -3.16 -5.73
N SER A 140 -4.67 -4.49 -5.87
CA SER A 140 -3.52 -5.32 -5.58
C SER A 140 -2.29 -4.92 -6.40
N THR A 141 -1.14 -4.98 -5.73
CA THR A 141 0.15 -4.87 -6.39
C THR A 141 0.42 -6.12 -7.25
N THR A 142 1.54 -6.16 -7.96
CA THR A 142 1.98 -7.37 -8.66
C THR A 142 3.07 -8.07 -7.86
N PRO A 143 3.25 -9.41 -8.00
CA PRO A 143 4.33 -10.12 -7.32
C PRO A 143 5.71 -9.56 -7.65
N GLY A 144 5.91 -9.06 -8.88
CA GLY A 144 7.15 -8.40 -9.28
C GLY A 144 7.40 -7.07 -8.55
N ILE A 145 6.36 -6.27 -8.31
CA ILE A 145 6.50 -5.03 -7.53
C ILE A 145 6.79 -5.36 -6.06
N ALA A 146 6.10 -6.34 -5.47
CA ALA A 146 6.36 -6.78 -4.09
C ALA A 146 7.81 -7.24 -3.91
N LEU A 147 8.33 -8.00 -4.88
CA LEU A 147 9.71 -8.44 -4.90
C LEU A 147 10.71 -7.29 -5.06
N HIS A 148 10.40 -6.31 -5.91
CA HIS A 148 11.22 -5.10 -6.06
C HIS A 148 11.28 -4.26 -4.77
N VAL A 149 10.16 -4.14 -4.07
CA VAL A 149 10.11 -3.49 -2.74
C VAL A 149 11.00 -4.27 -1.76
N LEU A 150 10.87 -5.59 -1.71
CA LEU A 150 11.71 -6.43 -0.85
C LEU A 150 13.20 -6.26 -1.15
N ASP A 151 13.59 -6.36 -2.42
CA ASP A 151 14.97 -6.18 -2.89
C ASP A 151 15.53 -4.80 -2.48
N SER A 152 14.73 -3.75 -2.66
CA SER A 152 15.13 -2.39 -2.27
C SER A 152 15.34 -2.25 -0.76
N LEU A 153 14.46 -2.83 0.06
CA LEU A 153 14.59 -2.82 1.52
C LEU A 153 15.81 -3.65 1.97
N VAL A 154 15.97 -4.86 1.43
CA VAL A 154 17.08 -5.79 1.74
C VAL A 154 18.43 -5.23 1.28
N SER A 155 18.48 -4.45 0.21
CA SER A 155 19.72 -3.86 -0.33
C SER A 155 20.03 -2.47 0.23
N SER A 156 19.12 -1.86 0.99
CA SER A 156 19.31 -0.48 1.48
C SER A 156 20.42 -0.35 2.51
N LEU A 157 21.23 0.68 2.37
CA LEU A 157 22.26 1.05 3.37
C LEU A 157 21.64 1.45 4.71
N PHE A 158 20.36 1.86 4.72
CA PHE A 158 19.61 2.25 5.91
C PHE A 158 18.86 1.09 6.58
N LEU A 159 19.06 -0.16 6.17
CA LEU A 159 18.42 -1.30 6.84
C LEU A 159 18.84 -1.45 8.31
N ASN A 160 20.09 -1.12 8.63
CA ASN A 160 20.68 -1.37 9.95
C ASN A 160 20.36 -0.27 10.99
N PRO A 161 20.31 1.03 10.63
CA PRO A 161 19.83 2.07 11.54
C PRO A 161 18.37 1.87 11.97
N ASN A 162 18.08 2.31 13.20
CA ASN A 162 16.71 2.47 13.73
C ASN A 162 15.87 1.18 13.70
N ASP A 163 14.56 1.31 13.59
CA ASP A 163 13.59 0.20 13.59
C ASP A 163 13.30 -0.30 12.16
N ASN A 164 14.13 0.06 11.16
CA ASN A 164 13.92 -0.30 9.75
C ASN A 164 13.96 -1.80 9.49
N PHE A 165 14.72 -2.53 10.29
CA PHE A 165 14.73 -3.98 10.26
C PHE A 165 13.35 -4.57 10.59
N ASP A 166 12.66 -4.02 11.58
CA ASP A 166 11.31 -4.47 11.95
C ASP A 166 10.28 -4.15 10.87
N HIS A 167 10.46 -3.03 10.16
CA HIS A 167 9.66 -2.70 8.98
C HIS A 167 9.85 -3.72 7.85
N LEU A 168 11.09 -4.10 7.55
CA LEU A 168 11.41 -5.13 6.56
C LEU A 168 10.77 -6.48 6.93
N VAL A 169 10.95 -6.94 8.16
CA VAL A 169 10.37 -8.22 8.61
C VAL A 169 8.85 -8.16 8.55
N GLY A 170 8.25 -7.05 9.00
CA GLY A 170 6.81 -6.82 8.90
C GLY A 170 6.31 -6.90 7.45
N PHE A 171 7.01 -6.27 6.50
CA PHE A 171 6.69 -6.38 5.09
C PHE A 171 6.80 -7.82 4.58
N LEU A 172 7.90 -8.50 4.89
CA LEU A 172 8.16 -9.88 4.46
C LEU A 172 7.08 -10.85 4.94
N MET A 173 6.57 -10.68 6.16
CA MET A 173 5.51 -11.54 6.71
C MET A 173 4.19 -11.42 5.94
N HIS A 174 3.88 -10.26 5.37
CA HIS A 174 2.67 -10.04 4.59
C HIS A 174 2.87 -10.36 3.10
N ALA A 175 3.99 -9.87 2.54
CA ALA A 175 4.25 -9.92 1.12
C ALA A 175 4.93 -11.21 0.69
N GLY A 176 5.72 -11.87 1.55
CA GLY A 176 6.55 -13.04 1.23
C GLY A 176 5.84 -14.20 0.51
N PRO A 177 4.63 -14.62 0.92
CA PRO A 177 3.88 -15.68 0.23
C PRO A 177 3.52 -15.32 -1.22
N TYR A 178 3.36 -14.03 -1.53
CA TYR A 178 2.85 -13.55 -2.81
C TYR A 178 3.80 -13.79 -4.00
N PRO A 179 5.09 -13.39 -3.96
CA PRO A 179 6.07 -13.80 -4.97
C PRO A 179 6.45 -15.28 -4.86
N ASP A 180 6.44 -15.90 -3.69
CA ASP A 180 6.79 -17.33 -3.56
C ASP A 180 5.75 -18.26 -4.19
N GLY A 181 4.50 -17.81 -4.31
CA GLY A 181 3.44 -18.49 -5.06
C GLY A 181 3.66 -18.50 -6.59
N GLN A 182 4.65 -17.77 -7.10
CA GLN A 182 4.99 -17.69 -8.52
C GLN A 182 6.28 -18.45 -8.80
N PRO A 183 6.26 -19.59 -9.51
CA PRO A 183 7.45 -20.43 -9.74
C PRO A 183 8.66 -19.65 -10.28
N GLN A 184 8.42 -18.69 -11.17
CA GLN A 184 9.46 -17.86 -11.79
C GLN A 184 10.11 -16.85 -10.82
N LEU A 185 9.52 -16.58 -9.65
CA LEU A 185 10.03 -15.63 -8.67
C LEU A 185 10.63 -16.30 -7.42
N GLN A 186 10.39 -17.60 -7.21
CA GLN A 186 10.87 -18.34 -6.03
C GLN A 186 12.39 -18.28 -5.86
N THR A 187 13.14 -18.43 -6.95
CA THR A 187 14.61 -18.36 -6.91
C THR A 187 15.10 -16.96 -6.54
N HIS A 188 14.42 -15.92 -7.03
CA HIS A 188 14.77 -14.55 -6.69
C HIS A 188 14.46 -14.27 -5.21
N LEU A 189 13.29 -14.68 -4.71
CA LEU A 189 12.98 -14.55 -3.28
C LEU A 189 13.99 -15.31 -2.41
N ALA A 190 14.42 -16.50 -2.83
CA ALA A 190 15.45 -17.25 -2.13
C ALA A 190 16.77 -16.49 -2.04
N ALA A 191 17.22 -15.87 -3.14
CA ALA A 191 18.43 -15.05 -3.16
C ALA A 191 18.31 -13.85 -2.20
N GLN A 192 17.15 -13.19 -2.17
CA GLN A 192 16.92 -12.06 -1.26
C GLN A 192 16.94 -12.47 0.21
N LEU A 193 16.39 -13.64 0.55
CA LEU A 193 16.45 -14.17 1.92
C LEU A 193 17.86 -14.56 2.35
N LEU A 194 18.66 -15.13 1.44
CA LEU A 194 20.08 -15.41 1.68
C LEU A 194 20.86 -14.13 1.93
N GLN A 195 20.67 -13.11 1.08
CA GLN A 195 21.27 -11.79 1.28
C GLN A 195 20.86 -11.18 2.63
N LEU A 196 19.59 -11.31 3.01
CA LEU A 196 19.11 -10.84 4.31
C LEU A 196 19.76 -11.61 5.47
N GLN A 197 19.95 -12.93 5.35
CA GLN A 197 20.67 -13.73 6.35
C GLN A 197 22.11 -13.27 6.52
N ASP A 198 22.82 -13.02 5.42
CA ASP A 198 24.20 -12.53 5.44
C ASP A 198 24.28 -11.17 6.13
N ARG A 199 23.40 -10.24 5.75
CA ARG A 199 23.33 -8.90 6.38
C ARG A 199 22.96 -8.96 7.86
N ALA A 200 22.14 -9.93 8.25
CA ALA A 200 21.73 -10.08 9.64
C ALA A 200 22.84 -10.58 10.56
N GLN A 201 23.93 -11.17 10.04
CA GLN A 201 25.03 -11.65 10.88
C GLN A 201 25.66 -10.56 11.75
N GLU A 202 25.65 -9.33 11.26
CA GLU A 202 26.19 -8.14 11.95
C GLU A 202 25.16 -7.47 12.88
N LEU A 203 23.92 -7.98 12.92
CA LEU A 203 22.82 -7.41 13.69
C LEU A 203 22.67 -8.04 15.08
N LYS A 204 21.79 -7.41 15.87
CA LYS A 204 21.38 -7.91 17.19
C LYS A 204 20.81 -9.33 17.06
N VAL A 205 20.92 -10.11 18.15
CA VAL A 205 20.41 -11.48 18.23
C VAL A 205 18.93 -11.57 17.83
N SER A 206 18.10 -10.60 18.25
CA SER A 206 16.68 -10.53 17.89
C SER A 206 16.46 -10.47 16.38
N SER A 207 17.24 -9.65 15.67
CA SER A 207 17.16 -9.53 14.21
C SER A 207 17.57 -10.82 13.52
N ARG A 208 18.64 -11.47 13.97
CA ARG A 208 19.08 -12.78 13.45
C ARG A 208 18.01 -13.86 13.64
N LEU A 209 17.40 -13.91 14.82
CA LEU A 209 16.31 -14.84 15.12
C LEU A 209 15.08 -14.56 14.24
N ALA A 210 14.75 -13.29 13.99
CA ALA A 210 13.66 -12.92 13.10
C ALA A 210 13.91 -13.39 11.66
N VAL A 211 15.10 -13.16 11.09
CA VAL A 211 15.43 -13.66 9.74
C VAL A 211 15.36 -15.19 9.69
N HIS A 212 15.94 -15.86 10.67
CA HIS A 212 15.90 -17.32 10.75
C HIS A 212 14.45 -17.82 10.82
N GLY A 213 13.60 -17.18 11.62
CA GLY A 213 12.17 -17.46 11.68
C GLY A 213 11.46 -17.26 10.33
N SER A 214 11.76 -16.18 9.61
CA SER A 214 11.19 -15.94 8.27
C SER A 214 11.61 -17.00 7.25
N VAL A 215 12.86 -17.47 7.29
CA VAL A 215 13.34 -18.53 6.40
C VAL A 215 12.67 -19.86 6.72
N GLN A 216 12.58 -20.23 8.00
CA GLN A 216 11.84 -21.43 8.42
C GLN A 216 10.36 -21.37 8.04
N LEU A 217 9.74 -20.18 8.19
CA LEU A 217 8.35 -19.98 7.81
C LEU A 217 8.15 -20.22 6.30
N ARG A 218 9.07 -19.72 5.47
CA ARG A 218 9.06 -20.00 4.03
C ARG A 218 9.20 -21.49 3.72
N GLU A 219 10.14 -22.19 4.36
CA GLU A 219 10.33 -23.64 4.18
C GLU A 219 9.07 -24.45 4.51
N ARG A 220 8.26 -23.94 5.45
CA ARG A 220 6.95 -24.49 5.82
C ARG A 220 5.80 -24.02 4.93
N GLY A 221 6.10 -23.33 3.84
CA GLY A 221 5.11 -22.81 2.88
C GLY A 221 4.30 -21.65 3.44
N TRP A 222 4.91 -20.79 4.25
CA TRP A 222 4.31 -19.60 4.88
C TRP A 222 3.15 -19.88 5.85
N ARG A 223 3.05 -21.11 6.34
CA ARG A 223 2.02 -21.50 7.30
C ARG A 223 2.45 -21.08 8.71
N THR A 224 1.75 -20.11 9.29
CA THR A 224 1.82 -19.88 10.73
C THR A 224 1.12 -21.02 11.45
N GLU A 225 1.70 -21.53 12.54
CA GLU A 225 1.07 -22.55 13.37
C GLU A 225 -0.31 -22.02 13.81
N VAL A 226 -1.38 -22.74 13.45
CA VAL A 226 -2.72 -22.46 13.98
C VAL A 226 -2.66 -22.90 15.42
N MET A 227 -2.57 -21.94 16.35
CA MET A 227 -2.83 -22.22 17.75
C MET A 227 -4.34 -22.44 17.87
N ASP A 228 -4.73 -23.72 17.93
CA ASP A 228 -6.06 -24.15 18.37
C ASP A 228 -6.33 -23.75 19.83
#